data_AF-A0A7S2RRJ4-F1
#
_entry.id   AF-A0A7S2RRJ4-F1
#
_cell.length_a   1.000
_cell.length_b   1.000
_cell.length_c   1.000
_cell.angle_alpha   90.00
_cell.angle_beta   90.00
_cell.angle_gamma   90.00
#
_symmetry.space_group_name_H-M   'P 1'
#
loop_
_entity.id
_entity.type
_entity.pdbx_description
1 polymer ?
#
loop_
_entity_poly.entity_id
_entity_poly.type
_entity_poly.pdbx_seq_one_letter_code
_entity_poly.pdbx_strand_id
1 'polypeptide(L)'
;DLGEKVAHGVRQLEGALQLHNESIQRNQEVEKERYTAQLGALEELFNEERTAYQENLKSMQATHESERAQMKHVIESEQLRVSSEKTHFETEIRAQYELLGQSLKEQHRLEMDKTSEKHANLVSQEATFEATKRSITTQAMLTAEQATHDKWETIIREKEEQWKKDEAERRELLTNQLESRFAVRLAEMQDRLDALGELREHGEQVWAEKQVEIGKETALREERFKKVTQAIFEKRMDKFMHEYDSHLNDMHDKLFQQAAVHAENRAQLEMRTVAMQGEMEKWKITHAAQLEEKMHQKVLDMQRAHTAEIAQFAEQLRKTREELRVFQELHEKEIHRAVRDRVDDSSALFEIRRKLKHDQELQIAGSKVLESHKERILGLWSTMKLSVCDYAPFLLNLFRNVEFSPKLQALLEEQIQLLNTKLPILKLATQREQLKHQVRALNNSPRRDSLLNQISTLTATLEKELAKFRRKFPRQVVLFNGEDYGSVIKNDAINMPDIILAKGTVRNYEDNA
;
A
#
# COMPACT_ATOMS: atom_id res chain seq x y z
N ASP A 1 177.17 -209.26 -117.47
CA ASP A 1 176.03 -210.04 -116.96
C ASP A 1 175.72 -209.64 -115.51
N LEU A 2 174.52 -210.00 -115.04
CA LEU A 2 173.65 -209.56 -113.92
C LEU A 2 174.06 -208.49 -112.87
N GLY A 3 175.33 -208.17 -112.63
CA GLY A 3 175.78 -207.15 -111.65
C GLY A 3 175.42 -205.69 -111.98
N GLU A 4 174.48 -205.47 -112.89
CA GLU A 4 174.29 -204.25 -113.69
C GLU A 4 173.15 -203.37 -113.17
N LYS A 5 172.12 -203.96 -112.53
CA LYS A 5 170.84 -203.26 -112.26
C LYS A 5 170.69 -202.67 -110.85
N VAL A 6 171.40 -203.20 -109.85
CA VAL A 6 171.06 -202.94 -108.43
C VAL A 6 171.68 -201.65 -107.89
N ALA A 7 173.01 -201.51 -107.92
CA ALA A 7 173.69 -200.37 -107.29
C ALA A 7 173.48 -199.03 -108.02
N HIS A 8 173.13 -199.07 -109.31
CA HIS A 8 172.75 -197.87 -110.07
C HIS A 8 171.47 -197.23 -109.50
N GLY A 9 170.53 -198.04 -108.99
CA GLY A 9 169.33 -197.55 -108.32
C GLY A 9 169.62 -196.94 -106.94
N VAL A 10 170.53 -197.52 -106.15
CA VAL A 10 170.78 -197.09 -104.75
C VAL A 10 171.31 -195.65 -104.66
N ARG A 11 172.25 -195.25 -105.53
CA ARG A 11 172.73 -193.85 -105.52
C ARG A 11 171.85 -192.86 -106.28
N GLN A 12 170.97 -193.34 -107.16
CA GLN A 12 169.85 -192.51 -107.63
C GLN A 12 168.85 -192.21 -106.50
N LEU A 13 168.62 -193.17 -105.59
CA LEU A 13 167.79 -192.96 -104.39
C LEU A 13 168.43 -191.99 -103.38
N GLU A 14 169.72 -192.12 -103.07
CA GLU A 14 170.41 -191.18 -102.16
C GLU A 14 170.45 -189.75 -102.71
N GLY A 15 170.77 -189.58 -104.00
CA GLY A 15 170.75 -188.26 -104.64
C GLY A 15 169.35 -187.63 -104.68
N ALA A 16 168.30 -188.43 -104.89
CA ALA A 16 166.91 -187.96 -104.82
C ALA A 16 166.52 -187.55 -103.38
N LEU A 17 167.00 -188.26 -102.36
CA LEU A 17 166.79 -187.91 -100.95
C LEU A 17 167.43 -186.57 -100.57
N GLN A 18 168.65 -186.30 -101.05
CA GLN A 18 169.34 -185.04 -100.80
C GLN A 18 168.61 -183.85 -101.46
N LEU A 19 168.17 -184.00 -102.70
CA LEU A 19 167.32 -183.02 -103.40
C LEU A 19 165.97 -182.80 -102.70
N HIS A 20 165.40 -183.83 -102.06
CA HIS A 20 164.14 -183.70 -101.34
C HIS A 20 164.28 -182.83 -100.07
N ASN A 21 165.38 -182.99 -99.31
CA ASN A 21 165.63 -182.19 -98.12
C ASN A 21 165.84 -180.69 -98.42
N GLU A 22 166.57 -180.34 -99.48
CA GLU A 22 166.74 -178.93 -99.89
C GLU A 22 165.41 -178.25 -100.25
N SER A 23 164.50 -179.01 -100.86
CA SER A 23 163.16 -178.52 -101.23
C SER A 23 162.32 -178.14 -100.01
N ILE A 24 162.43 -178.92 -98.91
CA ILE A 24 161.67 -178.70 -97.68
C ILE A 24 162.12 -177.41 -96.98
N GLN A 25 163.42 -177.10 -96.94
CA GLN A 25 163.92 -175.88 -96.29
C GLN A 25 163.44 -174.60 -96.97
N ARG A 26 163.53 -174.52 -98.31
CA ARG A 26 163.13 -173.30 -99.06
C ARG A 26 161.67 -172.92 -98.84
N ASN A 27 160.77 -173.89 -98.69
CA ASN A 27 159.35 -173.61 -98.46
C ASN A 27 159.07 -172.96 -97.10
N GLN A 28 159.86 -173.26 -96.05
CA GLN A 28 159.64 -172.72 -94.70
C GLN A 28 160.08 -171.26 -94.55
N GLU A 29 161.00 -170.78 -95.39
CA GLU A 29 161.45 -169.37 -95.37
C GLU A 29 160.41 -168.46 -96.04
N VAL A 30 159.86 -168.87 -97.18
CA VAL A 30 158.87 -168.10 -97.95
C VAL A 30 157.56 -167.87 -97.18
N GLU A 31 157.13 -168.83 -96.35
CA GLU A 31 155.94 -168.63 -95.50
C GLU A 31 156.16 -167.58 -94.40
N LYS A 32 157.38 -167.45 -93.85
CA LYS A 32 157.69 -166.45 -92.82
C LYS A 32 157.62 -165.02 -93.36
N GLU A 33 158.21 -164.76 -94.52
CA GLU A 33 158.23 -163.42 -95.13
C GLU A 33 156.81 -162.88 -95.38
N ARG A 34 155.89 -163.78 -95.76
CA ARG A 34 154.47 -163.45 -95.99
C ARG A 34 153.76 -162.94 -94.73
N TYR A 35 154.00 -163.54 -93.57
CA TYR A 35 153.37 -163.09 -92.33
C TYR A 35 153.94 -161.74 -91.84
N THR A 36 155.25 -161.49 -92.02
CA THR A 36 155.84 -160.19 -91.69
C THR A 36 155.29 -159.03 -92.53
N ALA A 37 154.98 -159.27 -93.81
CA ALA A 37 154.41 -158.23 -94.68
C ALA A 37 152.99 -157.81 -94.28
N GLN A 38 152.17 -158.72 -93.76
CA GLN A 38 150.78 -158.43 -93.36
C GLN A 38 150.67 -157.61 -92.07
N LEU A 39 151.66 -157.67 -91.19
CA LEU A 39 151.68 -156.89 -89.94
C LEU A 39 151.93 -155.40 -90.19
N GLY A 40 152.88 -155.05 -91.09
CA GLY A 40 153.20 -153.64 -91.37
C GLY A 40 152.01 -152.83 -91.88
N ALA A 41 151.20 -153.41 -92.76
CA ALA A 41 150.01 -152.77 -93.34
C ALA A 41 148.91 -152.45 -92.29
N LEU A 42 148.93 -153.11 -91.12
CA LEU A 42 148.01 -152.82 -90.01
C LEU A 42 148.51 -151.66 -89.12
N GLU A 43 149.82 -151.43 -89.05
CA GLU A 43 150.39 -150.32 -88.28
C GLU A 43 150.24 -148.97 -89.00
N GLU A 44 150.23 -148.95 -90.34
CA GLU A 44 150.00 -147.71 -91.12
C GLU A 44 148.58 -147.17 -90.89
N LEU A 45 147.54 -147.99 -91.05
CA LEU A 45 146.14 -147.61 -90.82
C LEU A 45 145.88 -147.05 -89.41
N PHE A 46 146.55 -147.62 -88.39
CA PHE A 46 146.43 -147.16 -87.01
C PHE A 46 147.03 -145.76 -86.76
N ASN A 47 147.98 -145.33 -87.60
CA ASN A 47 148.53 -143.98 -87.56
C ASN A 47 147.64 -142.97 -88.30
N GLU A 48 146.93 -143.38 -89.35
CA GLU A 48 145.99 -142.53 -90.10
C GLU A 48 144.75 -142.15 -89.27
N GLU A 49 144.14 -143.07 -88.50
CA GLU A 49 143.06 -142.70 -87.57
C GLU A 49 143.56 -141.67 -86.53
N ARG A 50 144.77 -141.88 -86.01
CA ARG A 50 145.34 -141.09 -84.91
C ARG A 50 145.58 -139.63 -85.30
N THR A 51 145.93 -139.33 -86.56
CA THR A 51 146.10 -137.95 -87.02
C THR A 51 144.76 -137.25 -87.20
N ALA A 52 143.76 -137.91 -87.80
CA ALA A 52 142.42 -137.37 -88.02
C ALA A 52 141.73 -136.89 -86.72
N TYR A 53 141.88 -137.66 -85.63
CA TYR A 53 141.37 -137.26 -84.31
C TYR A 53 141.99 -135.95 -83.79
N GLN A 54 143.26 -135.66 -84.09
CA GLN A 54 143.95 -134.46 -83.60
C GLN A 54 143.57 -133.18 -84.35
N GLU A 55 143.19 -133.28 -85.62
CA GLU A 55 142.73 -132.12 -86.40
C GLU A 55 141.31 -131.71 -85.99
N ASN A 56 140.42 -132.69 -85.83
CA ASN A 56 139.02 -132.44 -85.45
C ASN A 56 138.90 -131.73 -84.09
N LEU A 57 139.76 -132.09 -83.13
CA LEU A 57 139.81 -131.48 -81.80
C LEU A 57 140.22 -129.99 -81.85
N LYS A 58 141.13 -129.60 -82.76
CA LYS A 58 141.51 -128.19 -82.97
C LYS A 58 140.39 -127.37 -83.61
N SER A 59 139.66 -127.96 -84.56
CA SER A 59 138.52 -127.31 -85.23
C SER A 59 137.46 -126.85 -84.21
N MET A 60 137.08 -127.75 -83.29
CA MET A 60 136.08 -127.51 -82.24
C MET A 60 136.50 -126.45 -81.21
N GLN A 61 137.81 -126.23 -81.01
CA GLN A 61 138.28 -125.15 -80.12
C GLN A 61 138.07 -123.77 -80.75
N ALA A 62 138.38 -123.62 -82.04
CA ALA A 62 138.24 -122.35 -82.75
C ALA A 62 136.77 -121.86 -82.84
N THR A 63 135.80 -122.78 -82.95
CA THR A 63 134.36 -122.43 -82.97
C THR A 63 133.90 -121.81 -81.65
N HIS A 64 134.30 -122.37 -80.50
CA HIS A 64 133.85 -121.89 -79.19
C HIS A 64 134.44 -120.53 -78.78
N GLU A 65 135.61 -120.14 -79.29
CA GLU A 65 136.17 -118.81 -79.04
C GLU A 65 135.39 -117.72 -79.80
N SER A 66 134.92 -118.03 -81.01
CA SER A 66 134.04 -117.15 -81.80
C SER A 66 132.69 -116.90 -81.11
N GLU A 67 132.04 -117.96 -80.60
CA GLU A 67 130.77 -117.87 -79.88
C GLU A 67 130.86 -116.96 -78.65
N ARG A 68 131.93 -117.10 -77.85
CA ARG A 68 132.17 -116.28 -76.66
C ARG A 68 132.32 -114.79 -76.99
N ALA A 69 132.97 -114.45 -78.10
CA ALA A 69 133.15 -113.06 -78.52
C ALA A 69 131.80 -112.40 -78.90
N GLN A 70 130.96 -113.11 -79.66
CA GLN A 70 129.63 -112.61 -80.06
C GLN A 70 128.71 -112.41 -78.84
N MET A 71 128.70 -113.39 -77.92
CA MET A 71 127.82 -113.36 -76.75
C MET A 71 128.10 -112.17 -75.82
N LYS A 72 129.35 -111.73 -75.72
CA LYS A 72 129.73 -110.57 -74.90
C LYS A 72 129.21 -109.24 -75.45
N HIS A 73 129.29 -109.03 -76.77
CA HIS A 73 128.82 -107.82 -77.44
C HIS A 73 127.32 -107.58 -77.24
N VAL A 74 126.51 -108.66 -77.24
CA VAL A 74 125.06 -108.56 -77.01
C VAL A 74 124.75 -108.00 -75.62
N ILE A 75 125.43 -108.48 -74.57
CA ILE A 75 125.20 -108.07 -73.18
C ILE A 75 125.47 -106.58 -72.99
N GLU A 76 126.58 -106.08 -73.53
CA GLU A 76 126.98 -104.66 -73.42
C GLU A 76 125.97 -103.74 -74.14
N SER A 77 125.35 -104.20 -75.24
CA SER A 77 124.35 -103.43 -75.99
C SER A 77 123.00 -103.27 -75.26
N GLU A 78 122.52 -104.31 -74.58
CA GLU A 78 121.22 -104.26 -73.88
C GLU A 78 121.27 -103.46 -72.57
N GLN A 79 122.41 -103.45 -71.88
CA GLN A 79 122.58 -102.62 -70.67
C GLN A 79 122.41 -101.12 -70.96
N LEU A 80 122.83 -100.66 -72.14
CA LEU A 80 122.61 -99.28 -72.58
C LEU A 80 121.12 -98.99 -72.82
N ARG A 81 120.39 -99.88 -73.52
CA ARG A 81 118.98 -99.69 -73.87
C ARG A 81 118.08 -99.62 -72.63
N VAL A 82 118.26 -100.54 -71.68
CA VAL A 82 117.48 -100.56 -70.42
C VAL A 82 117.67 -99.27 -69.62
N SER A 83 118.85 -98.63 -69.71
CA SER A 83 119.13 -97.38 -69.00
C SER A 83 118.35 -96.18 -69.56
N SER A 84 118.16 -96.09 -70.88
CA SER A 84 117.46 -94.96 -71.51
C SER A 84 115.94 -95.11 -71.38
N GLU A 85 115.39 -96.29 -71.64
CA GLU A 85 113.95 -96.58 -71.55
C GLU A 85 113.39 -96.24 -70.16
N LYS A 86 114.14 -96.57 -69.09
CA LYS A 86 113.77 -96.23 -67.72
C LYS A 86 113.63 -94.71 -67.51
N THR A 87 114.57 -93.91 -67.99
CA THR A 87 114.53 -92.44 -67.77
C THR A 87 113.34 -91.78 -68.47
N HIS A 88 112.95 -92.28 -69.64
CA HIS A 88 111.81 -91.75 -70.38
C HIS A 88 110.49 -92.04 -69.65
N PHE A 89 110.31 -93.29 -69.18
CA PHE A 89 109.14 -93.71 -68.42
C PHE A 89 108.95 -92.93 -67.10
N GLU A 90 110.05 -92.65 -66.38
CA GLU A 90 110.00 -91.82 -65.17
C GLU A 90 109.60 -90.36 -65.43
N THR A 91 109.90 -89.81 -66.62
CA THR A 91 109.44 -88.45 -67.00
C THR A 91 107.98 -88.42 -67.42
N GLU A 92 107.50 -89.42 -68.17
CA GLU A 92 106.12 -89.43 -68.68
C GLU A 92 105.09 -89.64 -67.56
N ILE A 93 105.38 -90.51 -66.59
CA ILE A 93 104.53 -90.72 -65.40
C ILE A 93 104.33 -89.41 -64.61
N ARG A 94 105.36 -88.57 -64.46
CA ARG A 94 105.23 -87.30 -63.73
C ARG A 94 104.27 -86.33 -64.43
N ALA A 95 104.38 -86.21 -65.75
CA ALA A 95 103.48 -85.36 -66.54
C ALA A 95 102.02 -85.82 -66.44
N GLN A 96 101.76 -87.13 -66.46
CA GLN A 96 100.41 -87.68 -66.30
C GLN A 96 99.83 -87.39 -64.90
N TYR A 97 100.62 -87.51 -63.83
CA TYR A 97 100.18 -87.17 -62.47
C TYR A 97 99.95 -85.67 -62.25
N GLU A 98 100.77 -84.79 -62.83
CA GLU A 98 100.52 -83.34 -62.73
C GLU A 98 99.23 -82.93 -63.46
N LEU A 99 98.98 -83.48 -64.65
CA LEU A 99 97.78 -83.18 -65.43
C LEU A 99 96.49 -83.69 -64.76
N LEU A 100 96.54 -84.86 -64.10
CA LEU A 100 95.46 -85.36 -63.23
C LEU A 100 95.30 -84.48 -61.98
N GLY A 101 96.40 -84.02 -61.38
CA GLY A 101 96.39 -83.12 -60.23
C GLY A 101 95.84 -81.71 -60.54
N GLN A 102 95.89 -81.28 -61.80
CA GLN A 102 95.26 -80.04 -62.27
C GLN A 102 93.77 -80.26 -62.57
N SER A 103 93.41 -81.32 -63.29
CA SER A 103 91.99 -81.57 -63.65
C SER A 103 91.10 -81.82 -62.44
N LEU A 104 91.60 -82.51 -61.41
CA LEU A 104 90.88 -82.69 -60.13
C LEU A 104 90.67 -81.38 -59.37
N LYS A 105 91.63 -80.44 -59.42
CA LYS A 105 91.48 -79.11 -58.80
C LYS A 105 90.43 -78.28 -59.53
N GLU A 106 90.43 -78.30 -60.87
CA GLU A 106 89.44 -77.57 -61.67
C GLU A 106 88.03 -78.15 -61.47
N GLN A 107 87.89 -79.48 -61.41
CA GLN A 107 86.62 -80.14 -61.07
C GLN A 107 86.14 -79.76 -59.67
N HIS A 108 86.98 -79.89 -58.65
CA HIS A 108 86.59 -79.58 -57.27
C HIS A 108 86.19 -78.10 -57.10
N ARG A 109 86.92 -77.18 -57.73
CA ARG A 109 86.55 -75.77 -57.81
C ARG A 109 85.17 -75.59 -58.46
N LEU A 110 84.93 -76.18 -59.62
CA LEU A 110 83.64 -76.06 -60.32
C LEU A 110 82.46 -76.69 -59.54
N GLU A 111 82.71 -77.64 -58.65
CA GLU A 111 81.70 -78.17 -57.73
C GLU A 111 81.47 -77.25 -56.52
N MET A 112 82.52 -76.65 -55.95
CA MET A 112 82.41 -75.62 -54.90
C MET A 112 81.68 -74.37 -55.42
N ASP A 113 82.01 -73.90 -56.62
CA ASP A 113 81.34 -72.77 -57.27
C ASP A 113 79.83 -73.09 -57.45
N LYS A 114 79.49 -74.25 -58.03
CA LYS A 114 78.07 -74.69 -58.22
C LYS A 114 77.31 -74.93 -56.92
N THR A 115 77.96 -75.39 -55.85
CA THR A 115 77.30 -75.61 -54.56
C THR A 115 77.07 -74.31 -53.80
N SER A 116 78.03 -73.38 -53.86
CA SER A 116 77.87 -72.02 -53.31
C SER A 116 76.79 -71.22 -54.04
N GLU A 117 76.72 -71.30 -55.38
CA GLU A 117 75.67 -70.65 -56.18
C GLU A 117 74.28 -71.20 -55.83
N LYS A 118 74.14 -72.52 -55.69
CA LYS A 118 72.89 -73.15 -55.24
C LYS A 118 72.50 -72.69 -53.83
N HIS A 119 73.46 -72.62 -52.91
CA HIS A 119 73.19 -72.19 -51.54
C HIS A 119 72.79 -70.71 -51.48
N ALA A 120 73.46 -69.83 -52.21
CA ALA A 120 73.11 -68.41 -52.32
C ALA A 120 71.72 -68.19 -52.92
N ASN A 121 71.36 -68.96 -53.96
CA ASN A 121 70.01 -68.92 -54.54
C ASN A 121 68.94 -69.41 -53.58
N LEU A 122 69.19 -70.47 -52.80
CA LEU A 122 68.26 -70.95 -51.76
C LEU A 122 68.09 -69.90 -50.65
N VAL A 123 69.17 -69.32 -50.13
CA VAL A 123 69.11 -68.27 -49.09
C VAL A 123 68.37 -67.02 -49.61
N SER A 124 68.52 -66.67 -50.88
CA SER A 124 67.77 -65.58 -51.53
C SER A 124 66.26 -65.90 -51.64
N GLN A 125 65.91 -67.13 -51.99
CA GLN A 125 64.51 -67.60 -52.02
C GLN A 125 63.89 -67.66 -50.61
N GLU A 126 64.62 -68.15 -49.62
CA GLU A 126 64.19 -68.14 -48.21
C GLU A 126 64.03 -66.71 -47.68
N ALA A 127 64.95 -65.81 -47.97
CA ALA A 127 64.86 -64.40 -47.54
C ALA A 127 63.68 -63.65 -48.20
N THR A 128 63.40 -63.91 -49.48
CA THR A 128 62.23 -63.33 -50.17
C THR A 128 60.91 -63.95 -49.73
N PHE A 129 60.89 -65.25 -49.40
CA PHE A 129 59.74 -65.92 -48.79
C PHE A 129 59.48 -65.43 -47.36
N GLU A 130 60.51 -65.28 -46.53
CA GLU A 130 60.43 -64.64 -45.21
C GLU A 130 59.92 -63.19 -45.31
N ALA A 131 60.45 -62.38 -46.23
CA ALA A 131 60.03 -61.00 -46.40
C ALA A 131 58.57 -60.87 -46.84
N THR A 132 58.13 -61.70 -47.80
CA THR A 132 56.72 -61.73 -48.24
C THR A 132 55.78 -62.28 -47.15
N LYS A 133 56.17 -63.34 -46.44
CA LYS A 133 55.44 -63.86 -45.27
C LYS A 133 55.29 -62.81 -44.16
N ARG A 134 56.39 -62.12 -43.81
CA ARG A 134 56.38 -61.01 -42.83
C ARG A 134 55.46 -59.88 -43.28
N SER A 135 55.56 -59.45 -44.54
CA SER A 135 54.69 -58.44 -45.16
C SER A 135 53.20 -58.81 -45.07
N ILE A 136 52.85 -60.05 -45.41
CA ILE A 136 51.47 -60.57 -45.29
C ILE A 136 51.01 -60.55 -43.83
N THR A 137 51.86 -60.94 -42.87
CA THR A 137 51.49 -60.87 -41.44
C THR A 137 51.33 -59.45 -40.92
N THR A 138 52.15 -58.49 -41.35
CA THR A 138 51.99 -57.07 -40.97
C THR A 138 50.76 -56.45 -41.62
N GLN A 139 50.45 -56.81 -42.87
CA GLN A 139 49.21 -56.39 -43.53
C GLN A 139 47.98 -56.94 -42.79
N ALA A 140 48.01 -58.22 -42.39
CA ALA A 140 46.94 -58.85 -41.62
C ALA A 140 46.76 -58.19 -40.25
N MET A 141 47.86 -57.90 -39.54
CA MET A 141 47.84 -57.15 -38.27
C MET A 141 47.22 -55.76 -38.44
N LEU A 142 47.65 -54.98 -39.44
CA LEU A 142 47.06 -53.67 -39.73
C LEU A 142 45.55 -53.75 -40.04
N THR A 143 45.11 -54.74 -40.80
CA THR A 143 43.66 -54.93 -41.05
C THR A 143 42.89 -55.36 -39.80
N ALA A 144 43.52 -56.08 -38.85
CA ALA A 144 42.91 -56.44 -37.58
C ALA A 144 42.87 -55.27 -36.59
N GLU A 145 43.89 -54.41 -36.58
CA GLU A 145 43.93 -53.15 -35.84
C GLU A 145 42.85 -52.18 -36.36
N GLN A 146 42.73 -52.01 -37.68
CA GLN A 146 41.62 -51.25 -38.29
C GLN A 146 40.26 -51.86 -37.93
N ALA A 147 40.06 -53.16 -38.13
CA ALA A 147 38.81 -53.85 -37.81
C ALA A 147 38.50 -53.98 -36.29
N THR A 148 39.39 -53.53 -35.41
CA THR A 148 39.11 -53.34 -33.98
C THR A 148 38.94 -51.87 -33.63
N HIS A 149 39.67 -50.95 -34.24
CA HIS A 149 39.45 -49.51 -34.19
C HIS A 149 38.03 -49.14 -34.62
N ASP A 150 37.56 -49.64 -35.76
CA ASP A 150 36.22 -49.35 -36.29
C ASP A 150 35.12 -49.87 -35.37
N LYS A 151 35.35 -51.00 -34.69
CA LYS A 151 34.45 -51.52 -33.65
C LYS A 151 34.46 -50.65 -32.41
N TRP A 152 35.63 -50.16 -31.98
CA TRP A 152 35.74 -49.20 -30.88
C TRP A 152 35.05 -47.88 -31.21
N GLU A 153 35.23 -47.31 -32.41
CA GLU A 153 34.48 -46.13 -32.83
C GLU A 153 32.97 -46.38 -32.83
N THR A 154 32.52 -47.55 -33.32
CA THR A 154 31.10 -47.91 -33.35
C THR A 154 30.54 -48.00 -31.92
N ILE A 155 31.23 -48.69 -31.01
CA ILE A 155 30.88 -48.77 -29.59
C ILE A 155 30.89 -47.38 -28.94
N ILE A 156 31.85 -46.51 -29.26
CA ILE A 156 31.90 -45.13 -28.74
C ILE A 156 30.69 -44.33 -29.24
N ARG A 157 30.35 -44.40 -30.53
CA ARG A 157 29.15 -43.74 -31.11
C ARG A 157 27.86 -44.26 -30.47
N GLU A 158 27.72 -45.58 -30.32
CA GLU A 158 26.57 -46.21 -29.64
C GLU A 158 26.47 -45.76 -28.17
N LYS A 159 27.58 -45.65 -27.44
CA LYS A 159 27.60 -45.18 -26.05
C LYS A 159 27.36 -43.69 -25.92
N GLU A 160 27.83 -42.87 -26.87
CA GLU A 160 27.49 -41.46 -26.96
C GLU A 160 26.00 -41.25 -27.25
N GLU A 161 25.42 -42.00 -28.19
CA GLU A 161 23.99 -41.94 -28.49
C GLU A 161 23.14 -42.42 -27.33
N GLN A 162 23.53 -43.51 -26.66
CA GLN A 162 22.84 -43.98 -25.47
C GLN A 162 22.93 -42.95 -24.35
N TRP A 163 24.11 -42.39 -24.07
CA TRP A 163 24.27 -41.35 -23.06
C TRP A 163 23.44 -40.09 -23.40
N LYS A 164 23.34 -39.70 -24.68
CA LYS A 164 22.48 -38.58 -25.12
C LYS A 164 20.98 -38.88 -24.91
N LYS A 165 20.55 -40.15 -25.03
CA LYS A 165 19.18 -40.60 -24.69
C LYS A 165 18.96 -40.62 -23.18
N ASP A 166 19.83 -41.30 -22.43
CA ASP A 166 19.77 -41.39 -20.96
C ASP A 166 19.76 -39.99 -20.30
N GLU A 167 20.56 -39.05 -20.81
CA GLU A 167 20.61 -37.67 -20.33
C GLU A 167 19.39 -36.83 -20.76
N ALA A 168 18.75 -37.14 -21.89
CA ALA A 168 17.48 -36.53 -22.28
C ALA A 168 16.32 -37.04 -21.40
N GLU A 169 16.20 -38.35 -21.22
CA GLU A 169 15.22 -38.98 -20.32
C GLU A 169 15.41 -38.51 -18.87
N ARG A 170 16.65 -38.39 -18.40
CA ARG A 170 17.00 -37.81 -17.09
C ARG A 170 16.55 -36.34 -16.97
N ARG A 171 16.70 -35.53 -18.02
CA ARG A 171 16.24 -34.13 -18.02
C ARG A 171 14.72 -34.05 -18.00
N GLU A 172 14.04 -34.85 -18.82
CA GLU A 172 12.57 -34.91 -18.84
C GLU A 172 12.00 -35.37 -17.50
N LEU A 173 12.60 -36.40 -16.88
CA LEU A 173 12.24 -36.83 -15.53
C LEU A 173 12.43 -35.72 -14.49
N LEU A 174 13.50 -34.93 -14.59
CA LEU A 174 13.77 -33.81 -13.69
C LEU A 174 12.84 -32.61 -13.93
N THR A 175 12.49 -32.27 -15.17
CA THR A 175 11.48 -31.23 -15.47
C THR A 175 10.11 -31.67 -14.98
N ASN A 176 9.69 -32.90 -15.27
CA ASN A 176 8.39 -33.43 -14.82
C ASN A 176 8.30 -33.48 -13.28
N GLN A 177 9.40 -33.80 -12.58
CA GLN A 177 9.46 -33.71 -11.11
C GLN A 177 9.42 -32.27 -10.58
N LEU A 178 10.05 -31.32 -11.26
CA LEU A 178 10.01 -29.90 -10.88
C LEU A 178 8.61 -29.31 -11.12
N GLU A 179 8.03 -29.54 -12.29
CA GLU A 179 6.68 -29.11 -12.65
C GLU A 179 5.63 -29.71 -11.71
N SER A 180 5.71 -31.01 -11.41
CA SER A 180 4.85 -31.66 -10.42
C SER A 180 4.97 -31.01 -9.03
N ARG A 181 6.20 -30.73 -8.55
CA ARG A 181 6.43 -30.06 -7.26
C ARG A 181 5.93 -28.62 -7.25
N PHE A 182 6.08 -27.89 -8.35
CA PHE A 182 5.56 -26.53 -8.47
C PHE A 182 4.02 -26.53 -8.55
N ALA A 183 3.41 -27.46 -9.28
CA ALA A 183 1.95 -27.61 -9.36
C ALA A 183 1.34 -27.91 -7.99
N VAL A 184 1.90 -28.87 -7.23
CA VAL A 184 1.47 -29.16 -5.85
C VAL A 184 1.64 -27.94 -4.95
N ARG A 185 2.77 -27.23 -5.02
CA ARG A 185 3.01 -26.04 -4.18
C ARG A 185 2.18 -24.82 -4.59
N LEU A 186 1.76 -24.72 -5.85
CA LEU A 186 0.81 -23.72 -6.32
C LEU A 186 -0.61 -24.03 -5.81
N ALA A 187 -1.02 -25.31 -5.84
CA ALA A 187 -2.27 -25.74 -5.19
C ALA A 187 -2.25 -25.45 -3.68
N GLU A 188 -1.21 -25.84 -2.95
CA GLU A 188 -1.06 -25.51 -1.51
C GLU A 188 -1.12 -23.99 -1.22
N MET A 189 -0.73 -23.13 -2.16
CA MET A 189 -0.81 -21.68 -2.02
C MET A 189 -2.21 -21.16 -2.39
N GLN A 190 -2.88 -21.76 -3.37
CA GLN A 190 -4.25 -21.46 -3.73
C GLN A 190 -5.21 -21.84 -2.59
N ASP A 191 -5.10 -23.06 -2.05
CA ASP A 191 -5.88 -23.53 -0.89
C ASP A 191 -5.75 -22.57 0.31
N ARG A 192 -4.56 -21.99 0.53
CA ARG A 192 -4.32 -20.99 1.59
C ARG A 192 -4.91 -19.62 1.27
N LEU A 193 -4.92 -19.20 0.01
CA LEU A 193 -5.56 -17.95 -0.41
C LEU A 193 -7.08 -18.05 -0.28
N ASP A 194 -7.65 -19.19 -0.67
CA ASP A 194 -9.09 -19.45 -0.59
C ASP A 194 -9.54 -19.57 0.88
N ALA A 195 -8.80 -20.28 1.72
CA ALA A 195 -9.06 -20.32 3.18
C ALA A 195 -8.90 -18.95 3.86
N LEU A 196 -8.00 -18.08 3.38
CA LEU A 196 -7.92 -16.68 3.84
C LEU A 196 -9.10 -15.84 3.34
N GLY A 197 -9.66 -16.17 2.16
CA GLY A 197 -10.92 -15.64 1.65
C GLY A 197 -12.09 -16.01 2.55
N GLU A 198 -12.28 -17.30 2.84
CA GLU A 198 -13.32 -17.81 3.75
C GLU A 198 -13.24 -17.17 5.14
N LEU A 199 -12.04 -17.09 5.72
CA LEU A 199 -11.82 -16.42 7.01
C LEU A 199 -12.16 -14.93 6.98
N ARG A 200 -11.89 -14.24 5.86
CA ARG A 200 -12.28 -12.84 5.68
C ARG A 200 -13.80 -12.71 5.55
N GLU A 201 -14.45 -13.51 4.72
CA GLU A 201 -15.91 -13.47 4.54
C GLU A 201 -16.65 -13.79 5.84
N HIS A 202 -16.18 -14.78 6.61
CA HIS A 202 -16.72 -15.06 7.93
C HIS A 202 -16.51 -13.90 8.91
N GLY A 203 -15.34 -13.24 8.88
CA GLY A 203 -15.08 -12.03 9.67
C GLY A 203 -15.99 -10.85 9.30
N GLU A 204 -16.27 -10.67 8.00
CA GLU A 204 -17.19 -9.63 7.50
C GLU A 204 -18.66 -9.95 7.87
N GLN A 205 -19.07 -11.22 7.83
CA GLN A 205 -20.38 -11.68 8.29
C GLN A 205 -20.57 -11.42 9.80
N VAL A 206 -19.65 -11.88 10.65
CA VAL A 206 -19.69 -11.67 12.11
C VAL A 206 -19.67 -10.18 12.48
N TRP A 207 -18.94 -9.36 11.71
CA TRP A 207 -18.98 -7.90 11.88
C TRP A 207 -20.35 -7.31 11.50
N ALA A 208 -20.94 -7.74 10.38
CA ALA A 208 -22.25 -7.26 9.93
C ALA A 208 -23.37 -7.66 10.90
N GLU A 209 -23.39 -8.90 11.40
CA GLU A 209 -24.31 -9.36 12.44
C GLU A 209 -24.21 -8.47 13.69
N LYS A 210 -22.98 -8.18 14.13
CA LYS A 210 -22.73 -7.32 15.29
C LYS A 210 -23.18 -5.86 15.08
N GLN A 211 -23.07 -5.32 13.86
CA GLN A 211 -23.66 -4.00 13.55
C GLN A 211 -25.20 -4.03 13.63
N VAL A 212 -25.83 -5.13 13.19
CA VAL A 212 -27.29 -5.32 13.31
C VAL A 212 -27.72 -5.48 14.78
N GLU A 213 -26.93 -6.15 15.62
CA GLU A 213 -27.18 -6.19 17.07
C GLU A 213 -27.05 -4.81 17.73
N ILE A 214 -25.98 -4.07 17.43
CA ILE A 214 -25.78 -2.70 17.93
C ILE A 214 -26.95 -1.79 17.50
N GLY A 215 -27.42 -1.90 16.24
CA GLY A 215 -28.57 -1.15 15.75
C GLY A 215 -29.90 -1.50 16.44
N LYS A 216 -30.11 -2.77 16.79
CA LYS A 216 -31.26 -3.20 17.61
C LYS A 216 -31.15 -2.64 19.04
N GLU A 217 -29.96 -2.65 19.63
CA GLU A 217 -29.73 -2.07 20.96
C GLU A 217 -29.93 -0.55 20.99
N THR A 218 -29.44 0.20 20.00
CA THR A 218 -29.67 1.65 19.95
C THR A 218 -31.15 1.99 19.77
N ALA A 219 -31.87 1.30 18.88
CA ALA A 219 -33.31 1.47 18.73
C ALA A 219 -34.09 1.19 20.04
N LEU A 220 -33.73 0.13 20.78
CA LEU A 220 -34.33 -0.18 22.08
C LEU A 220 -33.98 0.87 23.16
N ARG A 221 -32.77 1.45 23.12
CA ARG A 221 -32.37 2.55 24.02
C ARG A 221 -33.14 3.84 23.70
N GLU A 222 -33.31 4.16 22.42
CA GLU A 222 -34.11 5.31 21.95
C GLU A 222 -35.59 5.17 22.30
N GLU A 223 -36.18 3.98 22.13
CA GLU A 223 -37.58 3.74 22.50
C GLU A 223 -37.80 3.91 24.01
N ARG A 224 -36.86 3.41 24.84
CA ARG A 224 -36.86 3.63 26.30
C ARG A 224 -36.70 5.11 26.65
N PHE A 225 -35.78 5.82 26.00
CA PHE A 225 -35.60 7.26 26.19
C PHE A 225 -36.87 8.05 25.82
N LYS A 226 -37.53 7.70 24.71
CA LYS A 226 -38.81 8.30 24.29
C LYS A 226 -39.90 8.08 25.34
N LYS A 227 -40.05 6.86 25.87
CA LYS A 227 -41.02 6.56 26.94
C LYS A 227 -40.72 7.34 28.24
N VAL A 228 -39.44 7.45 28.64
CA VAL A 228 -39.04 8.22 29.84
C VAL A 228 -39.29 9.72 29.66
N THR A 229 -38.92 10.28 28.50
CA THR A 229 -39.12 11.71 28.21
C THR A 229 -40.59 12.07 28.06
N GLN A 230 -41.41 11.19 27.47
CA GLN A 230 -42.87 11.33 27.45
C GLN A 230 -43.45 11.33 28.88
N ALA A 231 -43.11 10.34 29.72
CA ALA A 231 -43.61 10.29 31.10
C ALA A 231 -43.16 11.49 31.97
N ILE A 232 -41.98 12.05 31.71
CA ILE A 232 -41.52 13.30 32.34
C ILE A 232 -42.31 14.51 31.85
N PHE A 233 -42.69 14.55 30.57
CA PHE A 233 -43.52 15.62 29.99
C PHE A 233 -44.95 15.56 30.53
N GLU A 234 -45.58 14.38 30.52
CA GLU A 234 -46.92 14.13 31.07
C GLU A 234 -46.97 14.55 32.55
N LYS A 235 -46.06 14.04 33.39
CA LYS A 235 -45.97 14.43 34.81
C LYS A 235 -45.73 15.93 35.04
N ARG A 236 -45.07 16.64 34.11
CA ARG A 236 -44.91 18.10 34.18
C ARG A 236 -46.19 18.83 33.79
N MET A 237 -46.93 18.33 32.79
CA MET A 237 -48.22 18.88 32.40
C MET A 237 -49.29 18.64 33.48
N ASP A 238 -49.38 17.44 34.05
CA ASP A 238 -50.28 17.13 35.16
C ASP A 238 -50.03 18.08 36.35
N LYS A 239 -48.75 18.29 36.69
CA LYS A 239 -48.35 19.23 37.73
C LYS A 239 -48.75 20.67 37.37
N PHE A 240 -48.46 21.13 36.15
CA PHE A 240 -48.79 22.48 35.71
C PHE A 240 -50.31 22.73 35.71
N MET A 241 -51.10 21.77 35.22
CA MET A 241 -52.56 21.83 35.26
C MET A 241 -53.06 21.91 36.71
N HIS A 242 -52.53 21.09 37.62
CA HIS A 242 -52.92 21.14 39.03
C HIS A 242 -52.53 22.45 39.73
N GLU A 243 -51.34 23.01 39.45
CA GLU A 243 -50.95 24.35 39.93
C GLU A 243 -51.84 25.46 39.34
N TYR A 244 -52.25 25.34 38.08
CA TYR A 244 -53.13 26.30 37.39
C TYR A 244 -54.58 26.22 37.88
N ASP A 245 -55.14 25.03 38.04
CA ASP A 245 -56.48 24.81 38.60
C ASP A 245 -56.53 25.26 40.07
N SER A 246 -55.48 24.98 40.85
CA SER A 246 -55.36 25.53 42.21
C SER A 246 -55.36 27.06 42.19
N HIS A 247 -54.67 27.70 41.24
CA HIS A 247 -54.66 29.16 41.10
C HIS A 247 -56.02 29.73 40.65
N LEU A 248 -56.74 29.03 39.76
CA LEU A 248 -58.10 29.40 39.36
C LEU A 248 -59.11 29.28 40.50
N ASN A 249 -58.98 28.27 41.36
CA ASN A 249 -59.81 28.12 42.57
C ASN A 249 -59.48 29.22 43.59
N ASP A 250 -58.19 29.47 43.86
CA ASP A 250 -57.69 30.59 44.66
C ASP A 250 -58.26 31.94 44.22
N MET A 251 -58.44 32.14 42.91
CA MET A 251 -59.00 33.36 42.33
C MET A 251 -60.53 33.39 42.41
N HIS A 252 -61.22 32.26 42.24
CA HIS A 252 -62.66 32.15 42.50
C HIS A 252 -63.00 32.44 43.97
N ASP A 253 -62.28 31.85 44.91
CA ASP A 253 -62.51 32.07 46.34
C ASP A 253 -62.28 33.54 46.74
N LYS A 254 -61.27 34.20 46.17
CA LYS A 254 -61.07 35.66 46.34
C LYS A 254 -62.22 36.47 45.76
N LEU A 255 -62.77 36.08 44.60
CA LEU A 255 -63.94 36.74 44.02
C LEU A 255 -65.22 36.49 44.84
N PHE A 256 -65.43 35.29 45.38
CA PHE A 256 -66.54 35.00 46.29
C PHE A 256 -66.42 35.75 47.63
N GLN A 257 -65.22 35.84 48.21
CA GLN A 257 -64.95 36.65 49.40
C GLN A 257 -65.22 38.14 49.12
N GLN A 258 -64.76 38.68 47.99
CA GLN A 258 -65.07 40.05 47.58
C GLN A 258 -66.58 40.25 47.37
N ALA A 259 -67.28 39.31 46.73
CA ALA A 259 -68.73 39.38 46.54
C ALA A 259 -69.49 39.36 47.88
N ALA A 260 -69.07 38.54 48.84
CA ALA A 260 -69.63 38.50 50.19
C ALA A 260 -69.40 39.82 50.94
N VAL A 261 -68.18 40.37 50.89
CA VAL A 261 -67.84 41.68 51.47
C VAL A 261 -68.63 42.81 50.79
N HIS A 262 -68.85 42.77 49.48
CA HIS A 262 -69.69 43.75 48.79
C HIS A 262 -71.17 43.63 49.16
N ALA A 263 -71.68 42.41 49.35
CA ALA A 263 -73.05 42.18 49.83
C ALA A 263 -73.24 42.66 51.27
N GLU A 264 -72.26 42.42 52.16
CA GLU A 264 -72.30 42.92 53.54
C GLU A 264 -72.23 44.45 53.58
N ASN A 265 -71.29 45.08 52.86
CA ASN A 265 -71.21 46.54 52.74
C ASN A 265 -72.50 47.14 52.20
N ARG A 266 -73.15 46.48 51.23
CA ARG A 266 -74.47 46.89 50.72
C ARG A 266 -75.55 46.83 51.82
N ALA A 267 -75.64 45.72 52.57
CA ALA A 267 -76.58 45.60 53.68
C ALA A 267 -76.32 46.64 54.78
N GLN A 268 -75.05 46.92 55.12
CA GLN A 268 -74.69 47.97 56.06
C GLN A 268 -75.10 49.37 55.55
N LEU A 269 -74.94 49.65 54.25
CA LEU A 269 -75.40 50.91 53.64
C LEU A 269 -76.93 51.03 53.63
N GLU A 270 -77.64 49.97 53.26
CA GLU A 270 -79.10 49.93 53.29
C GLU A 270 -79.63 50.18 54.72
N MET A 271 -79.06 49.52 55.74
CA MET A 271 -79.36 49.76 57.16
C MET A 271 -79.06 51.21 57.59
N ARG A 272 -77.94 51.81 57.14
CA ARG A 272 -77.64 53.24 57.40
C ARG A 272 -78.65 54.17 56.73
N THR A 273 -79.11 53.87 55.52
CA THR A 273 -80.13 54.70 54.86
C THR A 273 -81.48 54.62 55.56
N VAL A 274 -81.89 53.46 56.07
CA VAL A 274 -83.09 53.30 56.90
C VAL A 274 -82.96 54.07 58.22
N ALA A 275 -81.80 54.01 58.87
CA ALA A 275 -81.54 54.80 60.08
C ALA A 275 -81.63 56.32 59.81
N MET A 276 -80.99 56.81 58.73
CA MET A 276 -81.07 58.22 58.32
C MET A 276 -82.49 58.65 57.93
N GLN A 277 -83.29 57.77 57.33
CA GLN A 277 -84.72 58.05 57.08
C GLN A 277 -85.50 58.20 58.40
N GLY A 278 -85.25 57.31 59.38
CA GLY A 278 -85.85 57.43 60.71
C GLY A 278 -85.42 58.68 61.48
N GLU A 279 -84.18 59.13 61.34
CA GLU A 279 -83.70 60.41 61.90
C GLU A 279 -84.28 61.62 61.16
N MET A 280 -84.40 61.56 59.83
CA MET A 280 -85.07 62.61 59.05
C MET A 280 -86.56 62.72 59.43
N GLU A 281 -87.26 61.62 59.66
CA GLU A 281 -88.67 61.66 60.06
C GLU A 281 -88.84 62.22 61.47
N LYS A 282 -87.97 61.82 62.42
CA LYS A 282 -87.89 62.47 63.74
C LYS A 282 -87.64 63.96 63.62
N TRP A 283 -86.69 64.38 62.76
CA TRP A 283 -86.39 65.79 62.53
C TRP A 283 -87.59 66.55 61.93
N LYS A 284 -88.32 65.97 60.97
CA LYS A 284 -89.57 66.56 60.45
C LYS A 284 -90.60 66.77 61.57
N ILE A 285 -90.81 65.77 62.42
CA ILE A 285 -91.75 65.84 63.56
C ILE A 285 -91.32 66.93 64.55
N THR A 286 -90.04 66.97 64.94
CA THR A 286 -89.50 68.00 65.83
C THR A 286 -89.58 69.40 65.20
N HIS A 287 -89.28 69.53 63.91
CA HIS A 287 -89.38 70.79 63.18
C HIS A 287 -90.83 71.27 63.03
N ALA A 288 -91.78 70.35 62.81
CA ALA A 288 -93.21 70.65 62.79
C ALA A 288 -93.68 71.16 64.16
N ALA A 289 -93.33 70.47 65.24
CA ALA A 289 -93.65 70.92 66.61
C ALA A 289 -93.03 72.29 66.93
N GLN A 290 -91.77 72.54 66.53
CA GLN A 290 -91.15 73.87 66.67
C GLN A 290 -91.80 74.95 65.79
N LEU A 291 -92.39 74.57 64.65
CA LEU A 291 -93.13 75.50 63.79
C LEU A 291 -94.48 75.84 64.43
N GLU A 292 -95.19 74.85 64.95
CA GLU A 292 -96.44 75.02 65.71
C GLU A 292 -96.21 75.88 66.96
N GLU A 293 -95.17 75.60 67.75
CA GLU A 293 -94.76 76.42 68.91
C GLU A 293 -94.49 77.87 68.50
N LYS A 294 -93.72 78.11 67.43
CA LYS A 294 -93.47 79.47 66.91
C LYS A 294 -94.73 80.17 66.41
N MET A 295 -95.66 79.44 65.79
CA MET A 295 -96.95 79.99 65.38
C MET A 295 -97.84 80.30 66.59
N HIS A 296 -97.86 79.45 67.61
CA HIS A 296 -98.61 79.66 68.84
C HIS A 296 -98.05 80.86 69.63
N GLN A 297 -96.73 80.96 69.75
CA GLN A 297 -96.05 82.11 70.33
C GLN A 297 -96.36 83.39 69.56
N LYS A 298 -96.34 83.35 68.22
CA LYS A 298 -96.74 84.49 67.37
C LYS A 298 -98.22 84.86 67.54
N VAL A 299 -99.12 83.91 67.76
CA VAL A 299 -100.53 84.17 68.09
C VAL A 299 -100.66 84.81 69.47
N LEU A 300 -99.93 84.34 70.48
CA LEU A 300 -99.88 84.96 71.81
C LEU A 300 -99.32 86.38 71.76
N ASP A 301 -98.28 86.63 70.95
CA ASP A 301 -97.70 87.97 70.80
C ASP A 301 -98.57 88.90 69.95
N MET A 302 -99.35 88.39 68.99
CA MET A 302 -100.44 89.16 68.35
C MET A 302 -101.59 89.44 69.34
N GLN A 303 -101.96 88.51 70.21
CA GLN A 303 -102.97 88.76 71.25
C GLN A 303 -102.49 89.78 72.28
N ARG A 304 -101.20 89.77 72.64
CA ARG A 304 -100.55 90.82 73.46
C ARG A 304 -100.51 92.16 72.74
N ALA A 305 -100.19 92.18 71.45
CA ALA A 305 -100.25 93.39 70.63
C ALA A 305 -101.67 93.95 70.58
N HIS A 306 -102.68 93.15 70.24
CA HIS A 306 -104.07 93.59 70.19
C HIS A 306 -104.65 93.98 71.55
N THR A 307 -104.25 93.34 72.66
CA THR A 307 -104.66 93.78 74.00
C THR A 307 -103.93 95.06 74.43
N ALA A 308 -102.68 95.28 74.00
CA ALA A 308 -101.99 96.56 74.15
C ALA A 308 -102.58 97.66 73.25
N GLU A 309 -103.02 97.34 72.03
CA GLU A 309 -103.77 98.25 71.15
C GLU A 309 -105.14 98.59 71.76
N ILE A 310 -105.89 97.62 72.28
CA ILE A 310 -107.15 97.86 73.01
C ILE A 310 -106.89 98.72 74.26
N ALA A 311 -105.79 98.50 74.99
CA ALA A 311 -105.40 99.35 76.10
C ALA A 311 -105.00 100.76 75.64
N GLN A 312 -104.29 100.91 74.51
CA GLN A 312 -103.99 102.21 73.91
C GLN A 312 -105.25 102.91 73.38
N PHE A 313 -106.21 102.21 72.79
CA PHE A 313 -107.50 102.76 72.38
C PHE A 313 -108.36 103.12 73.59
N ALA A 314 -108.29 102.37 74.69
CA ALA A 314 -108.94 102.74 75.95
C ALA A 314 -108.29 103.97 76.59
N GLU A 315 -106.96 104.06 76.60
CA GLU A 315 -106.22 105.24 77.06
C GLU A 315 -106.43 106.44 76.12
N GLN A 316 -106.55 106.24 74.80
CA GLN A 316 -106.93 107.25 73.83
C GLN A 316 -108.41 107.66 73.95
N LEU A 317 -109.33 106.77 74.35
CA LEU A 317 -110.71 107.11 74.67
C LEU A 317 -110.84 107.82 76.02
N ARG A 318 -109.93 107.54 76.97
CA ARG A 318 -109.79 108.28 78.23
C ARG A 318 -109.24 109.68 77.96
N LYS A 319 -108.13 109.77 77.21
CA LYS A 319 -107.52 111.02 76.76
C LYS A 319 -108.44 111.83 75.87
N THR A 320 -109.09 111.28 74.85
CA THR A 320 -110.04 112.06 74.02
C THR A 320 -111.30 112.48 74.77
N ARG A 321 -111.68 111.82 75.89
CA ARG A 321 -112.70 112.33 76.81
C ARG A 321 -112.19 113.48 77.68
N GLU A 322 -110.98 113.39 78.19
CA GLU A 322 -110.33 114.48 78.95
C GLU A 322 -109.99 115.67 78.03
N GLU A 323 -109.51 115.42 76.82
CA GLU A 323 -109.25 116.39 75.76
C GLU A 323 -110.55 116.96 75.19
N LEU A 324 -111.68 116.24 75.14
CA LEU A 324 -112.99 116.83 74.81
C LEU A 324 -113.45 117.81 75.90
N ARG A 325 -113.31 117.43 77.17
CA ARG A 325 -113.58 118.32 78.31
C ARG A 325 -112.68 119.55 78.27
N VAL A 326 -111.40 119.36 77.97
CA VAL A 326 -110.41 120.45 77.88
C VAL A 326 -110.57 121.27 76.58
N PHE A 327 -111.04 120.71 75.47
CA PHE A 327 -111.38 121.49 74.25
C PHE A 327 -112.56 122.43 74.51
N GLN A 328 -113.52 122.02 75.34
CA GLN A 328 -114.60 122.91 75.80
C GLN A 328 -114.10 124.05 76.71
N GLU A 329 -112.89 123.95 77.28
CA GLU A 329 -112.27 124.97 78.14
C GLU A 329 -111.10 125.73 77.46
N LEU A 330 -110.54 125.23 76.34
CA LEU A 330 -109.34 125.78 75.68
C LEU A 330 -109.42 125.98 74.15
N HIS A 331 -110.58 125.79 73.50
CA HIS A 331 -110.77 126.22 72.11
C HIS A 331 -110.85 127.75 71.92
N GLU A 332 -110.48 128.54 72.93
CA GLU A 332 -110.52 130.01 72.88
C GLU A 332 -109.22 130.64 72.33
N LYS A 333 -108.06 129.93 72.31
CA LYS A 333 -106.75 130.52 71.98
C LYS A 333 -105.83 129.65 71.11
N GLU A 334 -105.88 129.92 69.81
CA GLU A 334 -104.78 130.01 68.81
C GLU A 334 -103.46 129.24 69.11
N ILE A 335 -103.04 128.20 68.38
CA ILE A 335 -102.76 128.07 66.92
C ILE A 335 -101.62 128.99 66.41
N HIS A 336 -100.36 128.51 66.41
CA HIS A 336 -99.49 128.38 65.20
C HIS A 336 -97.96 128.19 65.45
N ARG A 337 -97.29 127.69 64.38
CA ARG A 337 -95.83 127.61 64.05
C ARG A 337 -95.09 126.33 64.53
N ALA A 338 -94.49 125.45 63.70
CA ALA A 338 -93.68 125.51 62.44
C ALA A 338 -92.16 125.74 62.67
N VAL A 339 -91.16 125.19 61.94
CA VAL A 339 -90.97 123.95 61.09
C VAL A 339 -89.49 123.94 60.53
N ARG A 340 -88.91 122.76 60.19
CA ARG A 340 -87.79 122.50 59.19
C ARG A 340 -86.28 122.41 59.58
N ASP A 341 -85.50 121.89 58.60
CA ASP A 341 -84.03 121.92 58.29
C ASP A 341 -83.14 120.82 58.93
N ARG A 342 -82.05 120.21 58.36
CA ARG A 342 -81.27 120.20 57.07
C ARG A 342 -80.53 118.80 56.95
N VAL A 343 -79.97 118.23 55.86
CA VAL A 343 -79.30 118.61 54.56
C VAL A 343 -77.78 118.92 54.66
N ASP A 344 -76.80 118.42 53.87
CA ASP A 344 -76.55 117.20 53.02
C ASP A 344 -75.08 117.23 52.47
N ASP A 345 -74.36 116.11 52.19
CA ASP A 345 -73.11 116.11 51.36
C ASP A 345 -72.56 114.76 50.80
N SER A 346 -71.93 114.75 49.59
CA SER A 346 -71.11 113.62 49.04
C SER A 346 -70.43 113.95 47.69
N SER A 347 -69.09 113.82 47.60
CA SER A 347 -68.31 114.10 46.36
C SER A 347 -67.23 113.06 45.97
N ALA A 348 -67.00 112.01 46.77
CA ALA A 348 -65.82 111.13 46.63
C ALA A 348 -65.90 110.03 45.52
N LEU A 349 -67.06 109.83 44.90
CA LEU A 349 -67.35 108.63 44.10
C LEU A 349 -66.78 108.61 42.66
N PHE A 350 -66.27 109.72 42.15
CA PHE A 350 -65.96 109.83 40.72
C PHE A 350 -64.60 109.25 40.31
N GLU A 351 -63.56 109.39 41.14
CA GLU A 351 -62.19 108.93 40.79
C GLU A 351 -62.03 107.41 40.85
N ILE A 352 -62.65 106.76 41.84
CA ILE A 352 -62.63 105.30 42.03
C ILE A 352 -63.15 104.58 40.76
N ARG A 353 -64.18 105.15 40.13
CA ARG A 353 -64.85 104.59 38.95
C ARG A 353 -63.97 104.54 37.69
N ARG A 354 -62.88 105.32 37.64
CA ARG A 354 -61.97 105.35 36.47
C ARG A 354 -60.88 104.29 36.52
N LYS A 355 -60.40 103.91 37.71
CA LYS A 355 -59.40 102.82 37.87
C LYS A 355 -60.03 101.45 37.62
N LEU A 356 -61.20 101.20 38.23
CA LEU A 356 -61.92 99.91 38.14
C LEU A 356 -62.14 99.41 36.71
N LYS A 357 -62.35 100.31 35.75
CA LYS A 357 -62.60 99.95 34.35
C LYS A 357 -61.37 99.37 33.63
N HIS A 358 -60.16 99.84 33.96
CA HIS A 358 -58.95 99.40 33.28
C HIS A 358 -58.54 97.98 33.69
N ASP A 359 -58.69 97.65 34.97
CA ASP A 359 -58.41 96.31 35.51
C ASP A 359 -59.38 95.25 34.95
N GLN A 360 -60.65 95.62 34.71
CA GLN A 360 -61.65 94.75 34.07
C GLN A 360 -61.30 94.43 32.61
N GLU A 361 -60.80 95.40 31.84
CA GLU A 361 -60.40 95.18 30.44
C GLU A 361 -59.20 94.22 30.33
N LEU A 362 -58.26 94.26 31.29
CA LEU A 362 -57.15 93.30 31.40
C LEU A 362 -57.59 91.88 31.79
N GLN A 363 -58.52 91.73 32.75
CA GLN A 363 -59.06 90.40 33.11
C GLN A 363 -59.76 89.71 31.92
N ILE A 364 -60.56 90.45 31.14
CA ILE A 364 -61.31 89.90 30.00
C ILE A 364 -60.37 89.43 28.88
N ALA A 365 -59.29 90.16 28.61
CA ALA A 365 -58.26 89.73 27.65
C ALA A 365 -57.51 88.48 28.16
N GLY A 366 -57.09 88.49 29.43
CA GLY A 366 -56.37 87.38 30.06
C GLY A 366 -57.16 86.08 30.11
N SER A 367 -58.47 86.13 30.39
CA SER A 367 -59.32 84.93 30.42
C SER A 367 -59.37 84.20 29.07
N LYS A 368 -59.42 84.92 27.95
CA LYS A 368 -59.41 84.30 26.60
C LYS A 368 -58.08 83.62 26.29
N VAL A 369 -56.96 84.20 26.73
CA VAL A 369 -55.64 83.57 26.63
C VAL A 369 -55.59 82.30 27.48
N LEU A 370 -56.15 82.34 28.70
CA LEU A 370 -56.25 81.19 29.61
C LEU A 370 -57.04 80.03 28.98
N GLU A 371 -58.22 80.31 28.41
CA GLU A 371 -59.06 79.33 27.71
C GLU A 371 -58.29 78.65 26.57
N SER A 372 -57.64 79.43 25.68
CA SER A 372 -56.84 78.88 24.58
C SER A 372 -55.66 78.01 25.06
N HIS A 373 -55.05 78.35 26.20
CA HIS A 373 -54.00 77.51 26.80
C HIS A 373 -54.58 76.22 27.39
N LYS A 374 -55.75 76.23 28.03
CA LYS A 374 -56.46 75.01 28.47
C LYS A 374 -56.80 74.11 27.30
N GLU A 375 -57.40 74.65 26.23
CA GLU A 375 -57.73 73.92 25.01
C GLU A 375 -56.48 73.29 24.36
N ARG A 376 -55.38 74.04 24.27
CA ARG A 376 -54.12 73.54 23.72
C ARG A 376 -53.49 72.44 24.58
N ILE A 377 -53.61 72.52 25.91
CA ILE A 377 -53.24 71.44 26.83
C ILE A 377 -54.11 70.21 26.55
N LEU A 378 -55.44 70.32 26.64
CA LEU A 378 -56.37 69.20 26.39
C LEU A 378 -56.16 68.56 25.01
N GLY A 379 -55.94 69.36 23.97
CA GLY A 379 -55.61 68.92 22.62
C GLY A 379 -54.33 68.07 22.59
N LEU A 380 -53.21 68.59 23.10
CA LEU A 380 -51.95 67.84 23.18
C LEU A 380 -52.10 66.53 23.97
N TRP A 381 -52.85 66.55 25.07
CA TRP A 381 -53.05 65.41 25.97
C TRP A 381 -53.89 64.30 25.36
N SER A 382 -54.96 64.64 24.63
CA SER A 382 -55.78 63.63 23.94
C SER A 382 -54.96 62.76 22.96
N THR A 383 -53.88 63.31 22.39
CA THR A 383 -52.96 62.57 21.52
C THR A 383 -51.95 61.67 22.25
N MET A 384 -51.79 61.80 23.58
CA MET A 384 -50.82 61.04 24.37
C MET A 384 -51.32 59.67 24.84
N LYS A 385 -52.64 59.41 24.87
CA LYS A 385 -53.27 58.15 25.30
C LYS A 385 -52.79 57.62 26.69
N LEU A 386 -52.56 58.52 27.64
CA LEU A 386 -52.09 58.18 28.99
C LEU A 386 -53.20 57.71 29.93
N SER A 387 -52.81 57.08 31.04
CA SER A 387 -53.71 56.68 32.13
C SER A 387 -54.36 57.89 32.81
N VAL A 388 -55.63 57.74 33.23
CA VAL A 388 -56.41 58.78 33.92
C VAL A 388 -55.80 59.15 35.29
N CYS A 389 -55.05 58.22 35.91
CA CYS A 389 -54.56 58.36 37.27
C CYS A 389 -53.44 59.40 37.44
N ASP A 390 -52.60 59.60 36.42
CA ASP A 390 -51.37 60.39 36.53
C ASP A 390 -51.59 61.90 36.66
N TYR A 391 -52.84 62.37 36.51
CA TYR A 391 -53.12 63.80 36.29
C TYR A 391 -54.34 64.39 36.99
N ALA A 392 -55.18 63.59 37.65
CA ALA A 392 -56.31 64.11 38.40
C ALA A 392 -55.89 65.24 39.39
N PRO A 393 -54.76 65.17 40.12
CA PRO A 393 -54.31 66.26 40.99
C PRO A 393 -53.94 67.55 40.24
N PHE A 394 -53.40 67.45 39.02
CA PHE A 394 -53.02 68.61 38.21
C PHE A 394 -54.26 69.32 37.66
N LEU A 395 -55.21 68.58 37.08
CA LEU A 395 -56.45 69.15 36.56
C LEU A 395 -57.34 69.72 37.68
N LEU A 396 -57.39 69.08 38.86
CA LEU A 396 -58.11 69.62 40.02
C LEU A 396 -57.55 70.95 40.54
N ASN A 397 -56.24 71.19 40.41
CA ASN A 397 -55.63 72.48 40.69
C ASN A 397 -55.85 73.50 39.54
N LEU A 398 -55.95 73.05 38.28
CA LEU A 398 -56.12 73.93 37.12
C LEU A 398 -57.56 74.44 36.95
N PHE A 399 -58.57 73.63 37.31
CA PHE A 399 -59.99 73.93 37.09
C PHE A 399 -60.72 74.54 38.30
N ARG A 400 -60.05 74.73 39.44
CA ARG A 400 -60.62 75.42 40.63
C ARG A 400 -60.58 76.94 40.50
N ASN A 401 -61.44 77.51 39.63
CA ASN A 401 -61.82 78.93 39.58
C ASN A 401 -60.70 79.95 39.91
N VAL A 402 -59.54 79.84 39.25
CA VAL A 402 -58.42 80.76 39.46
C VAL A 402 -58.57 81.98 38.54
N GLU A 403 -58.56 83.18 39.11
CA GLU A 403 -58.53 84.42 38.33
C GLU A 403 -57.26 84.52 37.48
N PHE A 404 -57.33 85.25 36.36
CA PHE A 404 -56.18 85.43 35.48
C PHE A 404 -55.00 86.11 36.21
N SER A 405 -53.85 85.44 36.22
CA SER A 405 -52.61 85.96 36.78
C SER A 405 -51.45 85.70 35.83
N PRO A 406 -50.54 86.66 35.59
CA PRO A 406 -49.34 86.45 34.77
C PRO A 406 -48.47 85.26 35.24
N LYS A 407 -48.47 84.97 36.55
CA LYS A 407 -47.77 83.80 37.12
C LYS A 407 -48.42 82.47 36.68
N LEU A 408 -49.75 82.44 36.57
CA LEU A 408 -50.48 81.26 36.09
C LEU A 408 -50.26 81.05 34.58
N GLN A 409 -50.23 82.12 33.79
CA GLN A 409 -49.90 82.04 32.36
C GLN A 409 -48.49 81.46 32.14
N ALA A 410 -47.48 81.95 32.86
CA ALA A 410 -46.11 81.44 32.75
C ALA A 410 -46.02 79.94 33.10
N LEU A 411 -46.73 79.49 34.14
CA LEU A 411 -46.81 78.07 34.49
C LEU A 411 -47.51 77.23 33.41
N LEU A 412 -48.62 77.70 32.83
CA LEU A 412 -49.30 77.02 31.72
C LEU A 412 -48.40 76.90 30.50
N GLU A 413 -47.63 77.94 30.19
CA GLU A 413 -46.72 77.98 29.04
C GLU A 413 -45.50 77.06 29.24
N GLU A 414 -44.94 77.00 30.47
CA GLU A 414 -43.92 76.00 30.85
C GLU A 414 -44.46 74.58 30.68
N GLN A 415 -45.67 74.28 31.15
CA GLN A 415 -46.30 72.97 30.99
C GLN A 415 -46.55 72.65 29.51
N ILE A 416 -47.01 73.60 28.69
CA ILE A 416 -47.17 73.39 27.24
C ILE A 416 -45.81 73.08 26.59
N GLN A 417 -44.71 73.75 26.96
CA GLN A 417 -43.38 73.40 26.45
C GLN A 417 -42.94 71.99 26.88
N LEU A 418 -43.13 71.63 28.15
CA LEU A 418 -42.86 70.31 28.70
C LEU A 418 -43.60 69.22 27.92
N LEU A 419 -44.90 69.40 27.71
CA LEU A 419 -45.79 68.48 27.01
C LEU A 419 -45.38 68.30 25.54
N ASN A 420 -45.08 69.40 24.84
CA ASN A 420 -44.57 69.35 23.46
C ASN A 420 -43.24 68.60 23.34
N THR A 421 -42.41 68.55 24.39
CA THR A 421 -41.19 67.71 24.40
C THR A 421 -41.40 66.28 24.89
N LYS A 422 -42.41 66.01 25.74
CA LYS A 422 -42.81 64.64 26.12
C LYS A 422 -43.51 63.89 24.97
N LEU A 423 -44.30 64.59 24.15
CA LEU A 423 -45.16 64.00 23.13
C LEU A 423 -44.40 63.20 22.04
N PRO A 424 -43.29 63.67 21.45
CA PRO A 424 -42.48 62.86 20.52
C PRO A 424 -41.89 61.61 21.18
N ILE A 425 -41.42 61.72 22.42
CA ILE A 425 -40.82 60.62 23.17
C ILE A 425 -41.88 59.54 23.46
N LEU A 426 -43.08 59.93 23.89
CA LEU A 426 -44.19 59.00 24.11
C LEU A 426 -44.66 58.30 22.82
N LYS A 427 -44.64 59.00 21.67
CA LYS A 427 -44.94 58.38 20.36
C LYS A 427 -43.88 57.33 19.98
N LEU A 428 -42.60 57.66 20.09
CA LEU A 428 -41.49 56.73 19.84
C LEU A 428 -41.50 55.53 20.82
N ALA A 429 -41.83 55.77 22.09
CA ALA A 429 -41.99 54.73 23.10
C ALA A 429 -43.13 53.77 22.73
N THR A 430 -44.30 54.31 22.39
CA THR A 430 -45.47 53.51 21.95
C THR A 430 -45.14 52.66 20.72
N GLN A 431 -44.42 53.21 19.74
CA GLN A 431 -43.95 52.48 18.56
C GLN A 431 -42.96 51.36 18.93
N ARG A 432 -42.00 51.63 19.81
CA ARG A 432 -41.05 50.62 20.32
C ARG A 432 -41.76 49.48 21.04
N GLU A 433 -42.74 49.77 21.90
CA GLU A 433 -43.53 48.73 22.57
C GLU A 433 -44.38 47.92 21.59
N GLN A 434 -45.02 48.56 20.61
CA GLN A 434 -45.75 47.85 19.54
C GLN A 434 -44.86 46.89 18.75
N LEU A 435 -43.64 47.31 18.40
CA LEU A 435 -42.66 46.45 17.73
C LEU A 435 -42.18 45.30 18.63
N LYS A 436 -41.94 45.55 19.94
CA LYS A 436 -41.63 44.48 20.92
C LYS A 436 -42.76 43.44 21.01
N HIS A 437 -44.02 43.87 20.99
CA HIS A 437 -45.17 42.95 20.94
C HIS A 437 -45.20 42.14 19.63
N GLN A 438 -44.89 42.75 18.47
CA GLN A 438 -44.80 42.03 17.20
C GLN A 438 -43.64 41.02 17.18
N VAL A 439 -42.47 41.37 17.72
CA VAL A 439 -41.32 40.45 17.85
C VAL A 439 -41.66 39.26 18.73
N ARG A 440 -42.35 39.47 19.86
CA ARG A 440 -42.82 38.39 20.76
C ARG A 440 -43.85 37.46 20.10
N ALA A 441 -44.50 37.88 19.03
CA ALA A 441 -45.47 37.07 18.27
C ALA A 441 -44.84 36.33 17.07
N LEU A 442 -43.54 36.46 16.81
CA LEU A 442 -42.85 35.91 15.64
C LEU A 442 -41.76 34.90 16.03
N ASN A 443 -42.06 33.61 15.86
CA ASN A 443 -41.07 32.55 15.96
C ASN A 443 -40.04 32.66 14.81
N ASN A 444 -38.75 32.53 15.17
CA ASN A 444 -37.53 32.56 14.35
C ASN A 444 -37.75 32.71 12.83
N SER A 445 -37.92 33.95 12.38
CA SER A 445 -38.19 34.34 10.99
C SER A 445 -37.32 35.54 10.65
N PRO A 446 -36.82 35.71 9.41
CA PRO A 446 -36.04 36.89 9.01
C PRO A 446 -36.81 38.22 9.19
N ARG A 447 -38.14 38.16 9.33
CA ARG A 447 -38.97 39.32 9.72
C ARG A 447 -38.71 39.79 11.16
N ARG A 448 -38.36 38.87 12.08
CA ARG A 448 -37.99 39.19 13.47
C ARG A 448 -36.71 40.02 13.52
N ASP A 449 -35.69 39.65 12.74
CA ASP A 449 -34.39 40.32 12.76
C ASP A 449 -34.48 41.76 12.21
N SER A 450 -35.28 41.95 11.15
CA SER A 450 -35.63 43.29 10.64
C SER A 450 -36.33 44.16 11.70
N LEU A 451 -37.28 43.58 12.46
CA LEU A 451 -37.96 44.28 13.55
C LEU A 451 -37.03 44.54 14.75
N LEU A 452 -36.09 43.64 15.07
CA LEU A 452 -35.07 43.86 16.10
C LEU A 452 -34.14 45.04 15.74
N ASN A 453 -33.75 45.17 14.47
CA ASN A 453 -32.98 46.33 13.99
C ASN A 453 -33.78 47.64 14.01
N GLN A 454 -35.10 47.59 13.76
CA GLN A 454 -35.99 48.74 13.96
C GLN A 454 -36.11 49.11 15.45
N ILE A 455 -36.18 48.12 16.35
CA ILE A 455 -36.18 48.36 17.80
C ILE A 455 -34.85 48.94 18.27
N SER A 456 -33.69 48.47 17.78
CA SER A 456 -32.37 48.98 18.20
C SER A 456 -32.16 50.44 17.78
N THR A 457 -32.50 50.79 16.53
CA THR A 457 -32.44 52.17 15.99
C THR A 457 -33.44 53.13 16.67
N LEU A 458 -34.68 52.69 16.92
CA LEU A 458 -35.63 53.46 17.73
C LEU A 458 -35.16 53.62 19.19
N THR A 459 -34.57 52.60 19.79
CA THR A 459 -34.02 52.67 21.15
C THR A 459 -32.86 53.68 21.24
N ALA A 460 -31.94 53.69 20.28
CA ALA A 460 -30.87 54.69 20.21
C ALA A 460 -31.40 56.13 20.01
N THR A 461 -32.50 56.27 19.27
CA THR A 461 -33.18 57.58 19.08
C THR A 461 -33.88 58.03 20.36
N LEU A 462 -34.57 57.12 21.06
CA LEU A 462 -35.18 57.34 22.37
C LEU A 462 -34.15 57.70 23.44
N GLU A 463 -33.00 57.02 23.48
CA GLU A 463 -31.88 57.35 24.37
C GLU A 463 -31.40 58.79 24.15
N LYS A 464 -31.27 59.23 22.89
CA LYS A 464 -30.91 60.62 22.52
C LYS A 464 -31.99 61.64 22.93
N GLU A 465 -33.26 61.39 22.68
CA GLU A 465 -34.35 62.32 23.05
C GLU A 465 -34.62 62.36 24.56
N LEU A 466 -34.53 61.24 25.27
CA LEU A 466 -34.58 61.21 26.74
C LEU A 466 -33.43 62.00 27.36
N ALA A 467 -32.22 61.94 26.78
CA ALA A 467 -31.09 62.75 27.22
C ALA A 467 -31.32 64.26 26.98
N LYS A 468 -31.85 64.65 25.81
CA LYS A 468 -32.28 66.04 25.54
C LYS A 468 -33.36 66.52 26.51
N PHE A 469 -34.37 65.69 26.77
CA PHE A 469 -35.45 66.00 27.70
C PHE A 469 -34.93 66.20 29.14
N ARG A 470 -34.10 65.27 29.64
CA ARG A 470 -33.49 65.38 30.98
C ARG A 470 -32.56 66.60 31.10
N ARG A 471 -31.94 67.07 30.02
CA ARG A 471 -31.19 68.35 30.00
C ARG A 471 -32.11 69.58 30.08
N LYS A 472 -33.27 69.58 29.41
CA LYS A 472 -34.21 70.72 29.44
C LYS A 472 -35.05 70.76 30.72
N PHE A 473 -35.40 69.60 31.28
CA PHE A 473 -36.26 69.48 32.47
C PHE A 473 -35.65 68.52 33.51
N PRO A 474 -34.56 68.90 34.20
CA PRO A 474 -33.78 68.00 35.06
C PRO A 474 -34.51 67.48 36.31
N ARG A 475 -35.63 68.09 36.69
CA ARG A 475 -36.50 67.62 37.78
C ARG A 475 -37.68 66.75 37.31
N GLN A 476 -37.77 66.44 36.00
CA GLN A 476 -38.86 65.65 35.44
C GLN A 476 -38.39 64.36 34.77
N VAL A 477 -39.22 63.35 34.90
CA VAL A 477 -39.06 62.03 34.27
C VAL A 477 -40.14 61.84 33.21
N VAL A 478 -39.84 61.02 32.20
CA VAL A 478 -40.85 60.53 31.25
C VAL A 478 -41.34 59.18 31.77
N LEU A 479 -42.54 59.19 32.37
CA LEU A 479 -43.19 57.97 32.81
C LEU A 479 -43.93 57.32 31.64
N PHE A 480 -43.93 55.99 31.61
CA PHE A 480 -44.72 55.18 30.68
C PHE A 480 -45.32 54.01 31.47
N ASN A 481 -46.65 53.90 31.50
CA ASN A 481 -47.38 52.96 32.36
C ASN A 481 -46.97 53.00 33.86
N GLY A 482 -46.57 54.18 34.36
CA GLY A 482 -46.14 54.39 35.75
C GLY A 482 -44.63 54.31 36.02
N GLU A 483 -43.82 53.74 35.13
CA GLU A 483 -42.37 53.56 35.32
C GLU A 483 -41.52 54.60 34.55
N ASP A 484 -40.32 54.94 35.03
CA ASP A 484 -39.33 55.72 34.24
C ASP A 484 -38.98 54.95 32.97
N TYR A 485 -39.33 55.48 31.81
CA TYR A 485 -39.06 54.80 30.55
C TYR A 485 -37.55 54.65 30.27
N GLY A 486 -36.71 55.53 30.83
CA GLY A 486 -35.25 55.38 30.82
C GLY A 486 -34.71 54.23 31.69
N SER A 487 -35.55 53.66 32.54
CA SER A 487 -35.29 52.45 33.34
C SER A 487 -35.95 51.22 32.70
N VAL A 488 -37.16 51.36 32.12
CA VAL A 488 -37.77 50.31 31.26
C VAL A 488 -36.83 49.88 30.14
N ILE A 489 -36.19 50.82 29.44
CA ILE A 489 -35.21 50.53 28.38
C ILE A 489 -34.00 49.71 28.91
N LYS A 490 -33.57 49.93 30.16
CA LYS A 490 -32.48 49.15 30.78
C LYS A 490 -32.94 47.75 31.18
N ASN A 491 -34.14 47.63 31.74
CA ASN A 491 -34.72 46.34 32.13
C ASN A 491 -35.00 45.46 30.90
N ASP A 492 -35.43 46.05 29.78
CA ASP A 492 -35.56 45.38 28.49
C ASP A 492 -34.24 44.80 27.98
N ALA A 493 -33.12 45.52 28.17
CA ALA A 493 -31.80 45.07 27.72
C ALA A 493 -31.36 43.80 28.48
N ILE A 494 -31.72 43.68 29.76
CA ILE A 494 -31.49 42.47 30.57
C ILE A 494 -32.43 41.34 30.14
N ASN A 495 -33.72 41.65 29.91
CA ASN A 495 -34.76 40.65 29.68
C ASN A 495 -34.88 40.17 28.22
N MET A 496 -34.30 40.87 27.24
CA MET A 496 -34.27 40.49 25.82
C MET A 496 -32.88 40.81 25.21
N PRO A 497 -31.85 39.99 25.48
CA PRO A 497 -30.47 40.23 25.04
C PRO A 497 -30.29 40.28 23.52
N ASP A 498 -31.19 39.67 22.74
CA ASP A 498 -31.30 39.82 21.28
C ASP A 498 -31.25 41.30 20.82
N ILE A 499 -31.87 42.20 21.61
CA ILE A 499 -31.92 43.64 21.32
C ILE A 499 -30.55 44.30 21.54
N ILE A 500 -29.70 43.75 22.43
CA ILE A 500 -28.30 44.18 22.58
C ILE A 500 -27.44 43.65 21.44
N LEU A 501 -27.63 42.39 21.02
CA LEU A 501 -26.89 41.82 19.89
C LEU A 501 -27.12 42.63 18.60
N ALA A 502 -28.35 43.10 18.38
CA ALA A 502 -28.69 44.03 17.29
C ALA A 502 -28.08 45.45 17.42
N LYS A 503 -27.58 45.87 18.60
CA LYS A 503 -26.73 47.08 18.72
C LYS A 503 -25.29 46.82 18.27
N GLY A 504 -24.84 45.57 18.20
CA GLY A 504 -23.50 45.18 17.78
C GLY A 504 -23.29 45.27 16.26
N THR A 505 -24.23 44.73 15.46
CA THR A 505 -24.14 44.69 14.00
C THR A 505 -24.25 46.05 13.31
N VAL A 506 -24.97 47.00 13.90
CA VAL A 506 -25.17 48.35 13.31
C VAL A 506 -23.89 49.19 13.32
N ARG A 507 -22.93 48.92 14.21
CA ARG A 507 -21.68 49.69 14.29
C ARG A 507 -20.70 49.48 13.13
N ASN A 508 -20.89 48.45 12.31
CA ASN A 508 -19.94 48.12 11.23
C ASN A 508 -20.33 48.69 9.85
N TYR A 509 -21.30 49.61 9.78
CA TYR A 509 -21.81 50.19 8.53
C TYR A 509 -21.79 51.73 8.44
N GLU A 510 -21.32 52.45 9.46
CA GLU A 510 -21.19 53.92 9.42
C GLU A 510 -19.73 54.42 9.27
N ASP A 511 -18.72 53.52 9.30
CA ASP A 511 -17.29 53.83 9.10
C ASP A 511 -16.78 53.53 7.66
N ASN A 512 -17.67 53.40 6.68
CA ASN A 512 -17.33 53.24 5.25
C ASN A 512 -18.43 53.84 4.34
N ALA A 513 -18.58 55.16 4.37
CA ALA A 513 -19.41 55.94 3.43
C ALA A 513 -18.84 57.36 3.27
#